data_AF-A0A929SI80-F1
#
_entry.id   AF-A0A929SI80-F1
#
_cell.length_a   1.000
_cell.length_b   1.000
_cell.length_c   1.000
_cell.angle_alpha   90.00
_cell.angle_beta   90.00
_cell.angle_gamma   90.00
#
_symmetry.space_group_name_H-M   'P 1'
#
loop_
_entity.id
_entity.type
_entity.pdbx_description
1 polymer ?
#
loop_
_entity_poly.entity_id
_entity_poly.type
_entity_poly.pdbx_seq_one_letter_code
_entity_poly.pdbx_strand_id
1 'polypeptide(L)'
;MFYFLLGIYFFYVAAKAILAILQINFIRAEAKKPAVVLEQGEYKTAATVAISNQKFELISLLYHAAIFMMWACWGLGTISGHAYKTGDIGDNVFMVMVFLLVSSL
;
A
#
# COMPACT_ATOMS: atom_id res chain seq x y z
N MET A 1 5.80 -13.24 -18.54
CA MET A 1 6.07 -11.83 -18.19
C MET A 1 5.17 -11.33 -17.06
N PHE A 2 3.84 -11.35 -17.22
CA PHE A 2 2.87 -10.85 -16.23
C PHE A 2 3.02 -11.50 -14.83
N TYR A 3 3.02 -12.83 -14.75
CA TYR A 3 3.18 -13.54 -13.47
C TYR A 3 4.50 -13.26 -12.75
N PHE A 4 5.56 -12.95 -13.50
CA PHE A 4 6.86 -12.59 -12.93
C PHE A 4 6.82 -11.21 -12.27
N LEU A 5 6.21 -10.22 -12.94
CA LEU A 5 5.98 -8.88 -12.37
C LEU A 5 5.07 -8.93 -11.15
N LEU A 6 4.02 -9.77 -11.20
CA LEU A 6 3.12 -10.01 -10.07
C LEU A 6 3.88 -10.60 -8.87
N GLY A 7 4.77 -11.56 -9.11
CA GLY A 7 5.64 -12.14 -8.08
C GLY A 7 6.55 -11.10 -7.41
N ILE A 8 7.19 -10.23 -8.20
CA ILE A 8 8.01 -9.13 -7.67
C ILE A 8 7.17 -8.17 -6.82
N TYR A 9 5.96 -7.84 -7.27
CA TYR A 9 5.06 -6.98 -6.52
C TYR A 9 4.68 -7.57 -5.16
N PHE A 10 4.29 -8.85 -5.12
CA PHE A 10 3.99 -9.54 -3.86
C PHE A 10 5.20 -9.62 -2.94
N PHE A 11 6.39 -9.88 -3.48
CA PHE A 11 7.62 -9.86 -2.71
C PHE A 11 7.89 -8.48 -2.10
N TYR A 12 7.70 -7.40 -2.87
CA TYR A 12 7.82 -6.04 -2.39
C TYR A 12 6.84 -5.72 -1.26
N VAL A 13 5.56 -6.09 -1.42
CA VAL A 13 4.53 -5.90 -0.39
C VAL A 13 4.89 -6.69 0.88
N ALA A 14 5.34 -7.94 0.74
CA ALA A 14 5.76 -8.77 1.86
C ALA A 14 6.98 -8.18 2.59
N ALA A 15 8.00 -7.73 1.86
CA ALA A 15 9.18 -7.10 2.44
C ALA A 15 8.82 -5.82 3.21
N LYS A 16 7.96 -4.96 2.64
CA LYS A 16 7.47 -3.77 3.35
C LYS A 16 6.66 -4.12 4.60
N ALA A 17 5.83 -5.16 4.55
CA ALA A 17 5.06 -5.60 5.71
C ALA A 17 5.99 -6.10 6.84
N ILE A 18 7.04 -6.85 6.51
CA ILE A 18 8.04 -7.32 7.47
C ILE A 18 8.77 -6.12 8.11
N LEU A 19 9.19 -5.13 7.32
CA LEU A 19 9.83 -3.92 7.84
C LEU A 19 8.93 -3.16 8.81
N ALA A 20 7.64 -2.99 8.48
CA ALA A 20 6.69 -2.35 9.37
C ALA A 20 6.54 -3.10 10.70
N ILE A 21 6.49 -4.45 10.67
CA ILE A 21 6.43 -5.27 11.90
C ILE A 21 7.72 -5.11 12.73
N LEU A 22 8.89 -5.15 12.09
CA LEU A 22 10.18 -4.98 12.76
C LEU A 22 10.29 -3.61 13.42
N GLN A 23 9.86 -2.56 12.74
CA GLN A 23 9.93 -1.20 13.25
C GLN A 23 8.92 -0.98 14.40
N ILE A 24 7.74 -1.60 14.37
CA ILE A 24 6.79 -1.59 15.50
C ILE A 24 7.43 -2.26 16.73
N ASN A 25 8.10 -3.40 16.52
CA ASN A 25 8.78 -4.11 17.59
C ASN A 25 9.95 -3.31 18.16
N PHE A 26 10.72 -2.64 17.29
CA PHE A 26 11.81 -1.76 17.71
C PHE A 26 11.29 -0.59 18.54
N ILE A 27 10.27 0.13 18.07
CA ILE A 27 9.66 1.26 18.81
C ILE A 27 9.10 0.79 20.16
N ARG A 28 8.45 -0.38 20.21
CA ARG A 28 7.94 -0.96 21.46
C ARG A 28 9.06 -1.34 22.44
N ALA A 29 10.21 -1.80 21.95
CA ALA A 29 11.37 -2.12 22.77
C ALA A 29 12.08 -0.86 23.27
N GLU A 30 12.22 0.15 22.40
CA GLU A 30 12.84 1.44 22.73
C GLU A 30 11.97 2.23 23.72
N ALA A 31 10.64 2.20 23.57
CA ALA A 31 9.68 2.80 24.50
C ALA A 31 9.75 2.28 25.95
N LYS A 32 10.37 1.11 26.18
CA LYS A 32 10.59 0.54 27.53
C LYS A 32 11.90 1.02 28.17
N LYS A 33 12.83 1.58 27.39
CA LYS A 33 14.08 2.13 27.92
C LYS A 33 13.82 3.51 28.53
N PRO A 34 14.56 3.90 29.58
CA PRO A 34 14.43 5.24 30.14
C PRO A 34 14.78 6.26 29.06
N ALA A 35 13.87 7.22 28.85
CA ALA A 35 14.06 8.29 27.88
C ALA A 35 15.29 9.13 28.29
N VAL A 36 16.26 9.25 27.38
CA VAL A 36 17.52 9.97 27.62
C VAL A 36 17.42 11.45 27.22
N VAL A 37 16.45 11.80 26.35
CA VAL A 37 16.35 13.13 25.71
C VAL A 37 15.00 13.82 25.96
N LEU A 38 13.93 13.07 26.23
CA LEU A 38 12.57 13.60 26.41
C LEU A 38 12.01 13.21 27.78
N GLU A 39 11.06 13.98 28.31
CA GLU A 39 10.29 13.56 29.46
C GLU A 39 9.57 12.23 29.17
N GLN A 40 9.54 11.32 30.16
CA GLN A 40 9.00 9.96 29.98
C GLN A 40 7.55 9.94 29.42
N GLY A 41 6.75 10.97 29.73
CA GLY A 41 5.39 11.12 29.21
C GLY A 41 5.33 11.40 27.71
N GLU A 42 6.18 12.32 27.22
CA GLU A 42 6.27 12.64 25.80
C GLU A 42 6.89 11.51 24.99
N TYR A 43 7.89 10.83 25.56
CA TYR A 43 8.54 9.69 24.92
C TYR A 43 7.56 8.52 24.66
N LYS A 44 6.70 8.21 25.63
CA LYS A 44 5.65 7.19 25.47
C LYS A 44 4.57 7.61 24.47
N THR A 45 4.23 8.90 24.44
CA THR A 45 3.25 9.44 23.48
C THR A 45 3.80 9.36 22.06
N ALA A 46 5.04 9.80 21.83
CA ALA A 46 5.72 9.71 20.54
C ALA A 46 5.83 8.27 20.04
N ALA A 47 6.17 7.32 20.92
CA ALA A 47 6.20 5.90 20.58
C ALA A 47 4.82 5.38 20.17
N THR A 48 3.75 5.80 20.85
CA THR A 48 2.37 5.39 20.54
C THR A 48 1.92 5.94 19.18
N VAL A 49 2.21 7.22 18.89
CA VAL A 49 1.91 7.85 17.60
C VAL A 49 2.69 7.16 16.48
N ALA A 50 3.97 6.88 16.67
CA ALA A 50 4.79 6.20 15.68
C ALA A 50 4.26 4.79 15.38
N ILE A 51 3.88 4.00 16.40
CA ILE A 51 3.25 2.68 16.21
C ILE A 51 1.93 2.80 15.45
N SER A 52 1.11 3.81 15.75
CA SER A 52 -0.16 4.03 15.05
C SER A 52 0.05 4.34 13.58
N ASN A 53 0.99 5.22 13.25
CA ASN A 53 1.35 5.55 11.87
C ASN A 53 1.83 4.31 11.11
N GLN A 54 2.67 3.46 11.71
CA GLN A 54 3.12 2.24 11.05
C GLN A 54 1.99 1.25 10.76
N LYS A 55 1.03 1.12 11.69
CA LYS A 55 -0.18 0.30 11.44
C LYS A 55 -0.99 0.87 10.29
N PHE A 56 -1.15 2.20 10.24
CA PHE A 56 -1.86 2.88 9.16
C PHE A 56 -1.15 2.67 7.81
N GLU A 57 0.18 2.81 7.76
CA GLU A 57 0.97 2.51 6.56
C GLU A 57 0.81 1.05 6.10
N LEU A 58 0.78 0.10 7.04
CA LEU A 58 0.55 -1.31 6.71
C LEU A 58 -0.85 -1.54 6.11
N ILE A 59 -1.89 -0.95 6.71
CA ILE A 59 -3.27 -1.04 6.21
C ILE A 59 -3.36 -0.39 4.83
N SER A 60 -2.74 0.78 4.65
CA SER A 60 -2.68 1.48 3.37
C SER A 60 -1.97 0.62 2.31
N LEU A 61 -0.84 0.00 2.64
CA LEU A 61 -0.13 -0.91 1.75
C LEU A 61 -1.02 -2.07 1.29
N LEU A 62 -1.75 -2.69 2.23
CA LEU A 62 -2.67 -3.78 1.92
C LEU A 62 -3.84 -3.32 1.06
N TYR A 63 -4.36 -2.12 1.32
CA TYR A 63 -5.43 -1.51 0.54
C TYR A 63 -5.00 -1.25 -0.92
N HIS A 64 -3.83 -0.64 -1.12
CA HIS A 64 -3.27 -0.43 -2.45
C HIS A 64 -3.00 -1.77 -3.16
N ALA A 65 -2.52 -2.78 -2.43
CA ALA A 65 -2.34 -4.13 -2.97
C ALA A 65 -3.66 -4.80 -3.37
N ALA A 66 -4.73 -4.57 -2.62
CA ALA A 66 -6.07 -5.06 -2.95
C ALA A 66 -6.62 -4.40 -4.23
N ILE A 67 -6.48 -3.07 -4.36
CA ILE A 67 -6.86 -2.34 -5.58
C ILE A 67 -6.04 -2.86 -6.77
N PHE A 68 -4.73 -3.03 -6.62
CA PHE A 68 -3.87 -3.57 -7.67
C PHE A 68 -4.29 -4.99 -8.08
N MET A 69 -4.59 -5.87 -7.12
CA MET A 69 -5.12 -7.20 -7.37
C MET A 69 -6.46 -7.18 -8.10
N MET A 70 -7.37 -6.29 -7.71
CA MET A 70 -8.66 -6.10 -8.39
C MET A 70 -8.45 -5.71 -9.85
N TRP A 71 -7.52 -4.80 -10.13
CA TRP A 71 -7.14 -4.40 -11.48
C TRP A 71 -6.49 -5.54 -12.29
N ALA A 72 -5.58 -6.28 -11.65
CA ALA A 72 -4.83 -7.37 -12.27
C ALA A 72 -5.71 -8.58 -12.62
N CYS A 73 -6.71 -8.90 -11.79
CA CYS A 73 -7.60 -10.05 -12.00
C CYS A 73 -8.82 -9.72 -12.87
N TRP A 74 -9.38 -8.50 -12.76
CA TRP A 74 -10.63 -8.15 -13.44
C TRP A 74 -10.62 -6.78 -14.12
N GLY A 75 -10.06 -5.76 -13.48
CA GLY A 75 -10.26 -4.38 -13.91
C GLY A 75 -9.80 -4.11 -15.35
N LEU A 76 -8.64 -4.63 -15.75
CA LEU A 76 -8.12 -4.40 -17.10
C LEU A 76 -8.92 -5.19 -18.16
N GLY A 77 -9.29 -6.44 -17.86
CA GLY A 77 -10.02 -7.31 -18.80
C GLY A 77 -11.46 -6.86 -19.05
N THR A 78 -12.16 -6.40 -18.01
CA THR A 78 -13.54 -5.91 -18.10
C THR A 78 -13.62 -4.60 -18.87
N ILE A 79 -12.64 -3.71 -18.68
CA ILE A 79 -12.59 -2.43 -19.39
C ILE A 79 -12.14 -2.62 -20.84
N SER A 80 -11.16 -3.49 -21.11
CA SER A 80 -10.80 -3.81 -22.49
C SER A 80 -11.99 -4.41 -23.26
N GLY A 81 -12.81 -5.26 -22.63
CA GLY A 81 -13.99 -5.83 -23.29
C GLY A 81 -15.07 -4.81 -23.67
N HIS A 82 -15.17 -3.69 -22.94
CA HIS A 82 -16.17 -2.64 -23.19
C HIS A 82 -15.63 -1.49 -24.06
N ALA A 83 -14.35 -1.15 -23.93
CA ALA A 83 -13.72 -0.03 -24.61
C ALA A 83 -13.18 -0.41 -26.00
N TYR A 84 -12.78 -1.66 -26.28
CA TYR A 84 -12.16 -2.03 -27.56
C TYR A 84 -13.13 -2.23 -28.73
N LYS A 85 -14.33 -1.62 -28.72
CA LYS A 85 -15.27 -1.75 -29.84
C LYS A 85 -14.89 -0.91 -31.06
N THR A 86 -14.08 0.14 -30.88
CA THR A 86 -13.76 1.09 -31.96
C THR A 86 -12.25 1.22 -32.21
N GLY A 87 -11.40 0.90 -31.22
CA GLY A 87 -9.94 1.00 -31.35
C GLY A 87 -9.43 2.44 -31.42
N ASP A 88 -10.27 3.41 -31.04
CA ASP A 88 -9.99 4.83 -31.16
C ASP A 88 -9.24 5.38 -29.93
N ILE A 89 -8.57 6.52 -30.06
CA ILE A 89 -7.77 7.13 -28.99
C ILE A 89 -8.64 7.46 -27.77
N GLY A 90 -9.92 7.80 -27.98
CA GLY A 90 -10.88 8.10 -26.91
C GLY A 90 -11.12 6.93 -25.95
N ASP A 91 -11.11 5.69 -26.46
CA ASP A 91 -11.34 4.48 -25.66
C ASP A 91 -10.17 4.24 -24.67
N ASN A 92 -8.95 4.52 -25.12
CA ASN A 92 -7.75 4.43 -24.27
C ASN A 92 -7.71 5.53 -23.21
N VAL A 93 -8.09 6.76 -23.55
CA VAL A 93 -8.18 7.86 -22.57
C VAL A 93 -9.21 7.53 -21.49
N PHE A 94 -10.38 7.03 -21.88
CA PHE A 94 -11.42 6.62 -20.94
C PHE A 94 -10.92 5.52 -19.97
N MET A 95 -10.23 4.51 -20.49
CA MET A 95 -9.64 3.44 -19.68
C MET A 95 -8.65 3.98 -18.64
N VAL A 96 -7.75 4.89 -19.04
CA VAL A 96 -6.79 5.51 -18.11
C VAL A 96 -7.50 6.37 -17.06
N MET A 97 -8.54 7.11 -17.43
CA MET A 97 -9.30 7.95 -16.48
C MET A 97 -10.01 7.11 -15.42
N VAL A 98 -10.65 6.00 -15.80
CA VAL A 98 -11.28 5.09 -14.84
C VAL A 98 -10.22 4.44 -13.95
N PHE A 99 -9.08 4.05 -14.50
CA PHE A 99 -7.96 3.51 -13.74
C PHE A 99 -7.46 4.50 -12.66
N LEU A 100 -7.29 5.78 -13.03
CA LEU A 100 -6.85 6.82 -12.10
C LEU A 100 -7.89 7.11 -11.01
N LEU A 101 -9.17 7.20 -11.37
CA LEU A 101 -10.24 7.47 -10.40
C LEU A 101 -10.32 6.37 -9.32
N VAL A 102 -10.30 5.11 -9.74
CA VAL A 102 -10.33 3.97 -8.79
C VAL A 102 -9.05 3.89 -7.97
N SER A 103 -7.90 4.24 -8.54
CA SER A 103 -6.61 4.24 -7.82
C SER A 103 -6.44 5.44 -6.88
N SER A 104 -7.27 6.48 -7.02
CA SER A 104 -7.26 7.67 -6.15
C SER A 104 -8.15 7.52 -4.91
N LEU A 105 -8.99 6.48 -4.88
CA LEU A 105 -9.77 6.04 -3.72
C LEU A 105 -8.89 5.25 -2.76
#